data_AF-A0A955Z677-F1
#
_entry.id   AF-A0A955Z677-F1
#
_cell.length_a   1.000
_cell.length_b   1.000
_cell.length_c   1.000
_cell.angle_alpha   90.00
_cell.angle_beta   90.00
_cell.angle_gamma   90.00
#
_symmetry.space_group_name_H-M   'P 1'
#
loop_
_entity.id
_entity.type
_entity.pdbx_description
1 polymer ?
#
loop_
_entity_poly.entity_id
_entity_poly.type
_entity_poly.pdbx_seq_one_letter_code
_entity_poly.pdbx_strand_id
1 'polypeptide(L)'
;MLKLHRLALLTFLPLAAACSSGLGGVGGSGSGSGSGSGVENTSPAKDALEDPKHPGLEACARGDVADNLEIAVSFRESCHEMVVCGGMASSLSGAIISLMLDQALGKASARGGFTFDGKGTWTSGGSLETVQDGTAMELRFYLGRDTSFGKKGDLITFDLMDVGSYFTGATIAAKASIDLTGKTAYGMTFEFTGKKQGAELLGLGDAQSGVKVDFDAIARAIGEVNVEAKIRQADKKGHSTIRYDLQSPRVTLSQINSEGDLPFELVGLTGSRPDTSQEIKITKFDVRYRNTGKGILDGTIAFDVTGGAGFSYNATFEYPRRNAPDVSLLCK
;
A
#
# COMPACT_ATOMS: atom_id res chain seq x y z
N MET A 1 4.00 31.73 -47.43
CA MET A 1 4.34 31.95 -46.00
C MET A 1 3.34 31.19 -45.14
N LEU A 2 3.65 29.95 -44.76
CA LEU A 2 2.82 29.13 -43.87
C LEU A 2 3.56 29.00 -42.53
N LYS A 3 2.94 29.45 -41.43
CA LYS A 3 3.46 29.31 -40.06
C LYS A 3 3.13 27.91 -39.55
N LEU A 4 4.14 27.03 -39.48
CA LEU A 4 4.09 25.77 -38.72
C LEU A 4 4.11 26.10 -37.22
N HIS A 5 3.04 25.78 -36.49
CA HIS A 5 3.05 25.76 -35.03
C HIS A 5 3.61 24.41 -34.55
N ARG A 6 4.60 24.49 -33.64
CA ARG A 6 5.25 23.35 -33.00
C ARG A 6 4.23 22.63 -32.10
N LEU A 7 3.97 21.37 -32.40
CA LEU A 7 3.33 20.42 -31.50
C LEU A 7 4.38 20.01 -30.45
N ALA A 8 4.14 20.32 -29.18
CA ALA A 8 4.94 19.79 -28.08
C ALA A 8 4.64 18.29 -27.94
N LEU A 9 5.65 17.47 -28.23
CA LEU A 9 5.62 16.03 -28.08
C LEU A 9 5.79 15.72 -26.58
N LEU A 10 4.67 15.51 -25.86
CA LEU A 10 4.72 14.91 -24.52
C LEU A 10 5.31 13.50 -24.68
N THR A 11 6.57 13.36 -24.28
CA THR A 11 7.23 12.08 -24.18
C THR A 11 6.81 11.46 -22.84
N PHE A 12 5.94 10.46 -22.90
CA PHE A 12 5.73 9.54 -21.78
C PHE A 12 7.06 8.83 -21.50
N LEU A 13 7.80 9.31 -20.49
CA LEU A 13 8.93 8.59 -19.93
C LEU A 13 8.39 7.32 -19.23
N PRO A 14 9.06 6.16 -19.37
CA PRO A 14 8.68 4.97 -18.63
C PRO A 14 8.94 5.22 -17.14
N LEU A 15 7.85 5.29 -16.36
CA LEU A 15 7.90 5.26 -14.91
C LEU A 15 8.64 3.99 -14.49
N ALA A 16 9.75 4.12 -13.77
CA ALA A 16 10.51 2.99 -13.25
C ALA A 16 9.64 2.25 -12.22
N ALA A 17 8.99 1.20 -12.72
CA ALA A 17 7.87 0.53 -12.13
C ALA A 17 8.26 -0.48 -11.02
N ALA A 18 9.04 -0.10 -10.01
CA ALA A 18 9.44 -1.05 -8.97
C ALA A 18 8.23 -1.63 -8.19
N CYS A 19 7.13 -0.88 -8.07
CA CYS A 19 5.84 -1.40 -7.56
C CYS A 19 4.80 -1.72 -8.65
N SER A 20 5.06 -1.35 -9.91
CA SER A 20 4.12 -1.52 -11.04
C SER A 20 4.51 -2.63 -12.03
N SER A 21 5.73 -3.16 -11.99
CA SER A 21 6.17 -4.27 -12.83
C SER A 21 5.92 -5.61 -12.13
N GLY A 22 4.67 -6.08 -12.13
CA GLY A 22 4.41 -7.46 -11.70
C GLY A 22 2.97 -7.85 -11.38
N LEU A 23 2.02 -6.91 -11.30
CA LEU A 23 0.61 -7.27 -11.07
C LEU A 23 -0.11 -7.53 -12.40
N GLY A 24 0.22 -8.67 -13.02
CA GLY A 24 -0.78 -9.37 -13.81
C GLY A 24 -1.92 -9.70 -12.86
N GLY A 25 -3.07 -9.03 -13.03
CA GLY A 25 -4.20 -9.11 -12.12
C GLY A 25 -4.59 -10.55 -11.80
N VAL A 26 -4.23 -11.02 -10.61
CA VAL A 26 -4.85 -12.19 -10.02
C VAL A 26 -6.22 -11.72 -9.54
N GLY A 27 -7.21 -11.84 -10.43
CA GLY A 27 -8.62 -11.62 -10.12
C GLY A 27 -9.10 -12.65 -9.12
N GLY A 28 -8.85 -12.41 -7.84
CA GLY A 28 -9.51 -13.08 -6.74
C GLY A 28 -10.86 -12.43 -6.51
N SER A 29 -11.93 -13.02 -7.03
CA SER A 29 -13.31 -12.69 -6.67
C SER A 29 -13.58 -13.05 -5.21
N GLY A 30 -13.06 -12.25 -4.28
CA GLY A 30 -13.43 -12.28 -2.87
C GLY A 30 -14.58 -11.32 -2.63
N SER A 31 -15.82 -11.81 -2.66
CA SER A 31 -17.01 -11.05 -2.25
C SER A 31 -17.04 -10.90 -0.72
N GLY A 32 -16.12 -10.10 -0.17
CA GLY A 32 -16.19 -9.63 1.20
C GLY A 32 -17.15 -8.46 1.27
N SER A 33 -18.38 -8.70 1.74
CA SER A 33 -19.37 -7.66 2.03
C SER A 33 -18.96 -6.88 3.30
N GLY A 34 -17.88 -6.11 3.22
CA GLY A 34 -17.44 -5.18 4.27
C GLY A 34 -18.33 -3.95 4.28
N SER A 35 -19.25 -3.86 5.24
CA SER A 35 -20.24 -2.78 5.40
C SER A 35 -19.67 -1.47 5.98
N GLY A 36 -18.35 -1.22 5.87
CA GLY A 36 -17.66 -0.17 6.61
C GLY A 36 -17.08 1.00 5.83
N SER A 37 -17.01 0.96 4.49
CA SER A 37 -16.27 1.98 3.73
C SER A 37 -17.20 3.12 3.26
N GLY A 38 -16.92 4.34 3.68
CA GLY A 38 -17.55 5.53 3.09
C GLY A 38 -17.44 5.50 1.56
N VAL A 39 -18.51 5.90 0.87
CA VAL A 39 -18.61 5.85 -0.59
C VAL A 39 -17.43 6.59 -1.24
N GLU A 40 -16.75 5.93 -2.18
CA GLU A 40 -15.70 6.53 -3.01
C GLU A 40 -16.24 7.78 -3.73
N ASN A 41 -15.49 8.87 -3.69
CA ASN A 41 -15.87 10.08 -4.41
C ASN A 41 -15.47 9.96 -5.88
N THR A 42 -16.45 9.79 -6.75
CA THR A 42 -16.25 9.66 -8.21
C THR A 42 -16.21 11.00 -8.94
N SER A 43 -16.31 12.12 -8.22
CA SER A 43 -16.20 13.45 -8.84
C SER A 43 -14.80 13.65 -9.42
N PRO A 44 -14.67 14.31 -10.59
CA PRO A 44 -13.37 14.67 -11.13
C PRO A 44 -12.54 15.49 -10.15
N ALA A 45 -11.22 15.30 -10.17
CA ALA A 45 -10.30 16.10 -9.40
C ALA A 45 -10.23 17.53 -9.93
N LYS A 46 -10.19 18.52 -9.04
CA LYS A 46 -9.86 19.89 -9.37
C LYS A 46 -8.36 20.05 -9.23
N ASP A 47 -7.67 20.37 -10.33
CA ASP A 47 -6.22 20.40 -10.31
C ASP A 47 -5.66 21.77 -10.73
N ALA A 48 -5.29 22.56 -9.74
CA ALA A 48 -4.66 23.86 -9.96
C ALA A 48 -3.27 23.77 -10.63
N LEU A 49 -2.62 22.59 -10.65
CA LEU A 49 -1.31 22.44 -11.31
C LEU A 49 -1.44 22.33 -12.84
N GLU A 50 -2.60 21.91 -13.34
CA GLU A 50 -2.86 21.78 -14.78
C GLU A 50 -3.53 23.01 -15.38
N ASP A 51 -4.00 23.94 -14.54
CA ASP A 51 -4.61 25.20 -14.96
C ASP A 51 -3.75 26.41 -14.57
N PRO A 52 -2.93 26.97 -15.49
CA PRO A 52 -2.14 28.16 -15.23
C PRO A 52 -2.97 29.43 -15.01
N LYS A 53 -4.30 29.38 -15.19
CA LYS A 53 -5.23 30.47 -14.87
C LYS A 53 -5.93 30.27 -13.52
N HIS A 54 -5.58 29.22 -12.77
CA HIS A 54 -6.19 28.96 -11.48
C HIS A 54 -5.95 30.15 -10.53
N PRO A 55 -6.99 30.66 -9.86
CA PRO A 55 -6.84 31.79 -8.95
C PRO A 55 -5.98 31.42 -7.74
N GLY A 56 -5.23 32.37 -7.22
CA GLY A 56 -4.37 32.22 -6.04
C GLY A 56 -2.87 32.41 -6.30
N LEU A 57 -2.43 32.34 -7.56
CA LEU A 57 -1.03 32.54 -7.94
C LEU A 57 -0.72 33.93 -8.53
N GLU A 58 -1.72 34.78 -8.75
CA GLU A 58 -1.58 36.02 -9.52
C GLU A 58 -0.56 37.00 -8.92
N ALA A 59 -0.45 37.04 -7.60
CA ALA A 59 0.43 37.97 -6.90
C ALA A 59 1.92 37.59 -6.99
N CYS A 60 2.22 36.30 -7.20
CA CYS A 60 3.57 35.75 -7.21
C CYS A 60 3.98 35.22 -8.59
N ALA A 61 3.05 35.00 -9.52
CA ALA A 61 3.29 34.55 -10.89
C ALA A 61 4.37 35.40 -11.58
N ARG A 62 5.55 34.81 -11.75
CA ARG A 62 6.73 35.40 -12.39
C ARG A 62 7.41 34.34 -13.23
N GLY A 63 7.93 34.76 -14.39
CA GLY A 63 8.62 33.85 -15.31
C GLY A 63 7.68 32.77 -15.85
N ASP A 64 8.24 31.58 -16.06
CA ASP A 64 7.46 30.41 -16.49
C ASP A 64 6.82 29.74 -15.26
N VAL A 65 5.51 29.96 -15.09
CA VAL A 65 4.75 29.41 -13.96
C VAL A 65 4.72 27.88 -14.01
N ALA A 66 4.64 27.27 -15.19
CA ALA A 66 4.58 25.81 -15.30
C ALA A 66 5.90 25.17 -14.85
N ASP A 67 7.02 25.75 -15.26
CA ASP A 67 8.36 25.34 -14.81
C ASP A 67 8.51 25.48 -13.28
N ASN A 68 8.05 26.59 -12.71
CA ASN A 68 8.10 26.80 -11.26
C ASN A 68 7.19 25.85 -10.46
N LEU A 69 6.16 25.25 -11.08
CA LEU A 69 5.26 24.28 -10.45
C LEU A 69 5.74 22.82 -10.60
N GLU A 70 6.82 22.56 -11.36
CA GLU A 70 7.35 21.21 -11.65
C GLU A 70 7.57 20.37 -10.38
N ILE A 71 8.10 20.98 -9.31
CA ILE A 71 8.36 20.28 -8.05
C ILE A 71 7.07 19.82 -7.35
N ALA A 72 5.99 20.61 -7.44
CA ALA A 72 4.69 20.24 -6.87
C ALA A 72 4.00 19.17 -7.72
N VAL A 73 4.09 19.24 -9.05
CA VAL A 73 3.62 18.17 -9.96
C VAL A 73 4.33 16.86 -9.65
N SER A 74 5.65 16.89 -9.52
CA SER A 74 6.44 15.71 -9.21
C SER A 74 6.10 15.12 -7.85
N PHE A 75 5.87 15.97 -6.84
CA PHE A 75 5.41 15.51 -5.52
C PHE A 75 4.01 14.90 -5.56
N ARG A 76 3.06 15.50 -6.30
CA ARG A 76 1.70 14.93 -6.51
C ARG A 76 1.77 13.53 -7.08
N GLU A 77 2.55 13.34 -8.14
CA GLU A 77 2.72 12.03 -8.76
C GLU A 77 3.42 11.04 -7.82
N SER A 78 4.42 11.49 -7.06
CA SER A 78 5.11 10.69 -6.06
C SER A 78 4.17 10.21 -4.94
N CYS A 79 3.16 11.00 -4.58
CA CYS A 79 2.12 10.60 -3.61
C CYS A 79 1.20 9.49 -4.15
N HIS A 80 1.12 9.28 -5.47
CA HIS A 80 0.33 8.18 -6.03
C HIS A 80 0.85 6.80 -5.60
N GLU A 81 2.16 6.68 -5.36
CA GLU A 81 2.78 5.44 -4.87
C GLU A 81 2.27 5.02 -3.48
N MET A 82 1.72 5.96 -2.69
CA MET A 82 1.05 5.62 -1.43
C MET A 82 -0.18 4.73 -1.64
N VAL A 83 -0.92 4.94 -2.74
CA VAL A 83 -2.07 4.08 -3.11
C VAL A 83 -1.59 2.68 -3.45
N VAL A 84 -0.52 2.59 -4.25
CA VAL A 84 0.05 1.32 -4.70
C VAL A 84 0.61 0.53 -3.51
N CYS A 85 1.43 1.17 -2.66
CA CYS A 85 2.01 0.54 -1.48
C CYS A 85 0.95 0.12 -0.47
N GLY A 86 -0.06 0.97 -0.20
CA GLY A 86 -1.17 0.62 0.67
C GLY A 86 -1.97 -0.58 0.13
N GLY A 87 -2.24 -0.61 -1.18
CA GLY A 87 -2.87 -1.75 -1.85
C GLY A 87 -2.06 -3.03 -1.76
N MET A 88 -0.73 -2.93 -1.89
CA MET A 88 0.17 -4.08 -1.78
C MET A 88 0.19 -4.65 -0.34
N ALA A 89 0.25 -3.81 0.69
CA ALA A 89 0.14 -4.24 2.09
C ALA A 89 -1.20 -4.91 2.38
N SER A 90 -2.30 -4.32 1.92
CA SER A 90 -3.63 -4.89 2.10
C SER A 90 -3.77 -6.24 1.37
N SER A 91 -3.24 -6.34 0.15
CA SER A 91 -3.24 -7.58 -0.63
C SER A 91 -2.44 -8.69 0.06
N LEU A 92 -1.25 -8.39 0.59
CA LEU A 92 -0.47 -9.38 1.35
C LEU A 92 -1.22 -9.81 2.62
N SER A 93 -1.86 -8.88 3.33
CA SER A 93 -2.66 -9.18 4.52
C SER A 93 -3.82 -10.13 4.21
N GLY A 94 -4.54 -9.88 3.11
CA GLY A 94 -5.60 -10.78 2.63
C GLY A 94 -5.05 -12.13 2.15
N ALA A 95 -3.88 -12.14 1.53
CA ALA A 95 -3.22 -13.37 1.07
C ALA A 95 -2.73 -14.25 2.24
N ILE A 96 -2.27 -13.67 3.35
CA ILE A 96 -1.90 -14.43 4.56
C ILE A 96 -3.13 -15.14 5.14
N ILE A 97 -4.29 -14.46 5.18
CA ILE A 97 -5.55 -15.07 5.64
C ILE A 97 -6.00 -16.16 4.66
N SER A 98 -5.88 -15.91 3.36
CA SER A 98 -6.35 -16.82 2.31
C SER A 98 -5.37 -17.95 1.98
N LEU A 99 -4.14 -17.91 2.50
CA LEU A 99 -3.05 -18.86 2.23
C LEU A 99 -3.53 -20.31 2.25
N MET A 100 -4.22 -20.69 3.33
CA MET A 100 -4.67 -22.05 3.54
C MET A 100 -5.71 -22.49 2.52
N LEU A 101 -6.59 -21.57 2.11
CA LEU A 101 -7.58 -21.81 1.07
C LEU A 101 -6.92 -21.95 -0.30
N ASP A 102 -5.98 -21.07 -0.63
CA ASP A 102 -5.25 -21.13 -1.91
C ASP A 102 -4.48 -22.45 -2.04
N GLN A 103 -3.82 -22.88 -0.96
CA GLN A 103 -3.10 -24.14 -0.91
C GLN A 103 -4.03 -25.35 -1.02
N ALA A 104 -5.22 -25.32 -0.39
CA ALA A 104 -6.25 -26.34 -0.55
C ALA A 104 -6.75 -26.47 -2.00
N LEU A 105 -6.73 -25.36 -2.74
CA LEU A 105 -7.10 -25.28 -4.15
C LEU A 105 -5.93 -25.58 -5.10
N GLY A 106 -4.76 -25.95 -4.57
CA GLY A 106 -3.55 -26.19 -5.37
C GLY A 106 -3.01 -24.93 -6.06
N LYS A 107 -3.39 -23.73 -5.60
CA LYS A 107 -2.91 -22.46 -6.13
C LYS A 107 -1.62 -22.07 -5.43
N ALA A 108 -0.67 -21.55 -6.21
CA ALA A 108 0.48 -20.87 -5.64
C ALA A 108 -0.01 -19.61 -4.91
N SER A 109 0.39 -19.45 -3.66
CA SER A 109 0.04 -18.28 -2.85
C SER A 109 0.69 -17.03 -3.46
N ALA A 110 -0.14 -16.05 -3.82
CA ALA A 110 0.35 -14.81 -4.41
C ALA A 110 1.07 -13.98 -3.34
N ARG A 111 2.40 -13.90 -3.41
CA ARG A 111 3.22 -13.06 -2.50
C ARG A 111 3.15 -11.57 -2.81
N GLY A 112 2.39 -11.16 -3.84
CA GLY A 112 2.16 -9.75 -4.17
C GLY A 112 3.43 -8.96 -4.49
N GLY A 113 4.49 -9.61 -4.98
CA GLY A 113 5.79 -8.96 -5.24
C GLY A 113 6.73 -8.89 -4.03
N PHE A 114 6.32 -9.36 -2.86
CA PHE A 114 7.19 -9.39 -1.68
C PHE A 114 8.13 -10.60 -1.66
N THR A 115 9.34 -10.36 -1.15
CA THR A 115 10.34 -11.38 -0.80
C THR A 115 10.55 -11.41 0.70
N PHE A 116 10.57 -12.60 1.30
CA PHE A 116 10.89 -12.79 2.71
C PHE A 116 12.39 -12.96 2.91
N ASP A 117 12.99 -12.24 3.87
CA ASP A 117 14.43 -12.23 4.12
C ASP A 117 14.94 -13.40 5.01
N GLY A 118 14.03 -14.25 5.49
CA GLY A 118 14.35 -15.33 6.43
C GLY A 118 14.51 -14.87 7.89
N LYS A 119 14.28 -13.59 8.19
CA LYS A 119 14.50 -12.96 9.50
C LYS A 119 13.32 -12.13 9.99
N GLY A 120 12.16 -12.23 9.34
CA GLY A 120 10.93 -11.55 9.75
C GLY A 120 10.60 -10.28 8.96
N THR A 121 11.37 -9.96 7.90
CA THR A 121 11.09 -8.81 7.03
C THR A 121 10.66 -9.26 5.65
N TRP A 122 9.62 -8.62 5.15
CA TRP A 122 9.11 -8.77 3.79
C TRP A 122 9.42 -7.50 3.00
N THR A 123 10.14 -7.62 1.90
CA THR A 123 10.57 -6.47 1.09
C THR A 123 9.94 -6.48 -0.30
N SER A 124 9.54 -5.32 -0.80
CA SER A 124 9.17 -5.07 -2.19
C SER A 124 9.96 -3.85 -2.70
N GLY A 125 10.42 -3.88 -3.95
CA GLY A 125 11.22 -2.79 -4.54
C GLY A 125 12.66 -2.65 -4.00
N GLY A 126 13.15 -3.62 -3.21
CA GLY A 126 14.51 -3.62 -2.63
C GLY A 126 14.54 -3.27 -1.15
N SER A 127 15.74 -2.99 -0.61
CA SER A 127 15.90 -2.53 0.78
C SER A 127 15.68 -1.03 0.89
N LEU A 128 15.05 -0.60 1.97
CA LEU A 128 14.90 0.83 2.27
C LEU A 128 16.27 1.53 2.33
N GLU A 129 17.33 0.87 2.79
CA GLU A 129 18.65 1.49 2.92
C GLU A 129 19.31 1.80 1.58
N THR A 130 19.00 1.02 0.54
CA THR A 130 19.70 1.06 -0.74
C THR A 130 18.92 1.70 -1.87
N VAL A 131 17.61 1.93 -1.71
CA VAL A 131 16.79 2.56 -2.76
C VAL A 131 17.25 4.00 -2.99
N GLN A 132 17.70 4.28 -4.21
CA GLN A 132 18.13 5.62 -4.65
C GLN A 132 17.16 6.25 -5.65
N ASP A 133 16.43 5.41 -6.37
CA ASP A 133 15.41 5.79 -7.34
C ASP A 133 14.29 4.72 -7.33
N GLY A 134 13.04 5.16 -7.28
CA GLY A 134 11.84 4.33 -7.12
C GLY A 134 11.34 4.17 -5.69
N THR A 135 10.51 3.16 -5.49
CA THR A 135 9.80 2.86 -4.25
C THR A 135 10.28 1.56 -3.65
N ALA A 136 10.59 1.57 -2.35
CA ALA A 136 10.85 0.36 -1.58
C ALA A 136 9.91 0.28 -0.38
N MET A 137 9.51 -0.92 -0.02
CA MET A 137 8.58 -1.20 1.06
C MET A 137 9.04 -2.38 1.90
N GLU A 138 9.00 -2.20 3.21
CA GLU A 138 9.23 -3.25 4.21
C GLU A 138 7.96 -3.50 5.02
N LEU A 139 7.60 -4.76 5.18
CA LEU A 139 6.56 -5.21 6.08
C LEU A 139 7.15 -6.11 7.15
N ARG A 140 6.73 -5.91 8.39
CA ARG A 140 7.07 -6.76 9.54
C ARG A 140 5.81 -7.17 10.26
N PHE A 141 5.75 -8.43 10.66
CA PHE A 141 4.61 -9.00 11.35
C PHE A 141 4.96 -9.32 12.79
N TYR A 142 4.07 -8.98 13.72
CA TYR A 142 4.27 -9.13 15.14
C TYR A 142 3.14 -9.91 15.78
N LEU A 143 3.44 -10.64 16.84
CA LEU A 143 2.45 -11.40 17.59
C LEU A 143 1.39 -10.47 18.20
N GLY A 144 0.11 -10.79 17.96
CA GLY A 144 -1.05 -10.10 18.55
C GLY A 144 -1.35 -10.50 19.99
N ARG A 145 -0.90 -11.69 20.36
CA ARG A 145 -1.13 -12.37 21.63
C ARG A 145 0.12 -13.14 22.05
N ASP A 146 0.18 -13.52 23.32
CA ASP A 146 1.20 -14.46 23.79
C ASP A 146 1.00 -15.83 23.12
N THR A 147 2.10 -16.48 22.78
CA THR A 147 2.14 -17.83 22.21
C THR A 147 3.17 -18.69 22.96
N SER A 148 3.25 -19.97 22.62
CA SER A 148 4.30 -20.86 23.13
C SER A 148 5.72 -20.46 22.69
N PHE A 149 5.85 -19.69 21.61
CA PHE A 149 7.13 -19.33 20.99
C PHE A 149 7.48 -17.84 21.11
N GLY A 150 6.63 -17.02 21.73
CA GLY A 150 6.87 -15.59 21.88
C GLY A 150 5.80 -14.87 22.69
N LYS A 151 6.05 -13.59 22.92
CA LYS A 151 5.16 -12.66 23.63
C LYS A 151 4.45 -11.73 22.66
N LYS A 152 3.30 -11.21 23.07
CA LYS A 152 2.61 -10.15 22.33
C LYS A 152 3.59 -9.02 22.00
N GLY A 153 3.67 -8.67 20.72
CA GLY A 153 4.56 -7.63 20.20
C GLY A 153 5.91 -8.12 19.68
N ASP A 154 6.26 -9.39 19.89
CA ASP A 154 7.46 -10.00 19.33
C ASP A 154 7.34 -10.17 17.81
N LEU A 155 8.47 -10.04 17.10
CA LEU A 155 8.55 -10.22 15.65
C LEU A 155 8.35 -11.69 15.28
N ILE A 156 7.53 -11.93 14.26
CA ILE A 156 7.37 -13.25 13.65
C ILE A 156 8.51 -13.45 12.64
N THR A 157 9.43 -14.36 12.96
CA THR A 157 10.68 -14.55 12.19
C THR A 157 10.61 -15.68 11.16
N PHE A 158 9.43 -16.23 10.89
CA PHE A 158 9.22 -17.27 9.88
C PHE A 158 8.28 -16.80 8.76
N ASP A 159 8.33 -17.48 7.62
CA ASP A 159 7.53 -17.14 6.44
C ASP A 159 6.05 -17.46 6.70
N LEU A 160 5.23 -16.42 6.91
CA LEU A 160 3.78 -16.54 7.12
C LEU A 160 3.03 -17.05 5.89
N MET A 161 3.63 -17.01 4.69
CA MET A 161 3.07 -17.53 3.45
C MET A 161 3.56 -18.95 3.11
N ASP A 162 4.43 -19.53 3.93
CA ASP A 162 4.89 -20.91 3.78
C ASP A 162 4.09 -21.83 4.72
N VAL A 163 3.29 -22.75 4.16
CA VAL A 163 2.58 -23.78 4.93
C VAL A 163 3.56 -24.61 5.77
N GLY A 164 4.79 -24.79 5.28
CA GLY A 164 5.90 -25.41 5.98
C GLY A 164 6.30 -24.71 7.27
N SER A 165 5.88 -23.47 7.53
CA SER A 165 6.06 -22.79 8.82
C SER A 165 5.05 -23.21 9.88
N TYR A 166 3.90 -23.76 9.45
CA TYR A 166 2.79 -24.14 10.32
C TYR A 166 2.81 -25.63 10.63
N PHE A 167 3.14 -26.46 9.63
CA PHE A 167 3.05 -27.91 9.71
C PHE A 167 4.20 -28.62 9.00
N THR A 168 4.47 -29.85 9.40
CA THR A 168 5.34 -30.79 8.68
C THR A 168 4.46 -31.74 7.87
N GLY A 169 4.80 -31.97 6.60
CA GLY A 169 4.07 -32.90 5.73
C GLY A 169 2.60 -32.54 5.53
N ALA A 170 2.30 -31.23 5.47
CA ALA A 170 0.94 -30.74 5.39
C ALA A 170 0.28 -31.12 4.05
N THR A 171 -0.92 -31.67 4.13
CA THR A 171 -1.84 -31.86 3.02
C THR A 171 -3.17 -31.22 3.40
N ILE A 172 -3.67 -30.32 2.55
CA ILE A 172 -4.94 -29.65 2.79
C ILE A 172 -5.95 -30.19 1.78
N ALA A 173 -7.02 -30.82 2.28
CA ALA A 173 -8.09 -31.36 1.46
C ALA A 173 -9.35 -30.51 1.62
N ALA A 174 -9.83 -29.92 0.52
CA ALA A 174 -11.13 -29.28 0.45
C ALA A 174 -12.20 -30.29 0.00
N LYS A 175 -13.34 -30.31 0.69
CA LYS A 175 -14.54 -31.05 0.29
C LYS A 175 -15.69 -30.07 0.12
N ALA A 176 -16.33 -30.11 -1.03
CA ALA A 176 -17.58 -29.42 -1.31
C ALA A 176 -18.66 -30.48 -1.60
N SER A 177 -19.85 -30.30 -1.05
CA SER A 177 -21.01 -31.13 -1.33
C SER A 177 -22.25 -30.26 -1.54
N ILE A 178 -23.13 -30.68 -2.44
CA ILE A 178 -24.43 -30.05 -2.68
C ILE A 178 -25.48 -31.10 -2.36
N ASP A 179 -26.39 -30.82 -1.44
CA ASP A 179 -27.51 -31.72 -1.17
C ASP A 179 -28.65 -31.54 -2.18
N LEU A 180 -29.65 -32.42 -2.11
CA LEU A 180 -30.79 -32.41 -3.03
C LEU A 180 -31.69 -31.16 -2.88
N THR A 181 -31.50 -30.35 -1.84
CA THR A 181 -32.20 -29.07 -1.65
C THR A 181 -31.44 -27.89 -2.26
N GLY A 182 -30.28 -28.14 -2.86
CA GLY A 182 -29.38 -27.13 -3.38
C GLY A 182 -28.52 -26.46 -2.28
N LYS A 183 -28.54 -26.98 -1.05
CA LYS A 183 -27.70 -26.46 0.02
C LYS A 183 -26.27 -26.94 -0.20
N THR A 184 -25.37 -25.98 -0.33
CA THR A 184 -23.93 -26.22 -0.43
C THR A 184 -23.33 -26.35 0.97
N ALA A 185 -22.44 -27.31 1.15
CA ALA A 185 -21.61 -27.45 2.33
C ALA A 185 -20.15 -27.56 1.89
N TYR A 186 -19.29 -26.76 2.52
CA TYR A 186 -17.86 -26.76 2.29
C TYR A 186 -17.16 -27.13 3.58
N GLY A 187 -16.06 -27.88 3.47
CA GLY A 187 -15.23 -28.21 4.60
C GLY A 187 -13.79 -28.40 4.15
N MET A 188 -12.86 -27.93 4.97
CA MET A 188 -11.43 -28.17 4.77
C MET A 188 -10.94 -29.10 5.88
N THR A 189 -10.10 -30.05 5.51
CA THR A 189 -9.44 -30.96 6.46
C THR A 189 -7.94 -30.81 6.28
N PHE A 190 -7.23 -30.67 7.40
CA PHE A 190 -5.78 -30.56 7.40
C PHE A 190 -5.20 -31.88 7.88
N GLU A 191 -4.41 -32.51 7.03
CA GLU A 191 -3.58 -33.65 7.40
C GLU A 191 -2.14 -33.17 7.51
N PHE A 192 -1.44 -33.57 8.56
CA PHE A 192 -0.04 -33.25 8.79
C PHE A 192 0.63 -34.33 9.62
N THR A 193 1.95 -34.43 9.54
CA THR A 193 2.74 -35.38 10.35
C THR A 193 3.31 -34.75 11.61
N GLY A 194 3.32 -33.41 11.69
CA GLY A 194 3.72 -32.68 12.88
C GLY A 194 3.29 -31.21 12.83
N LYS A 195 3.15 -30.60 14.01
CA LYS A 195 2.91 -29.16 14.16
C LYS A 195 4.23 -28.42 14.28
N LYS A 196 4.26 -27.18 13.79
CA LYS A 196 5.31 -26.21 14.06
C LYS A 196 4.73 -25.01 14.77
N GLN A 197 5.59 -24.08 15.17
CA GLN A 197 5.21 -22.88 15.92
C GLN A 197 4.09 -22.07 15.25
N GLY A 198 4.05 -22.01 13.90
CA GLY A 198 3.00 -21.30 13.18
C GLY A 198 1.59 -21.85 13.43
N ALA A 199 1.41 -23.14 13.72
CA ALA A 199 0.08 -23.74 13.91
C ALA A 199 -0.74 -23.06 15.02
N GLU A 200 -0.08 -22.51 16.04
CA GLU A 200 -0.73 -21.77 17.12
C GLU A 200 -1.33 -20.43 16.65
N LEU A 201 -0.74 -19.81 15.63
CA LEU A 201 -1.29 -18.59 15.02
C LEU A 201 -2.62 -18.85 14.31
N LEU A 202 -2.83 -20.07 13.83
CA LEU A 202 -4.08 -20.48 13.19
C LEU A 202 -5.19 -20.77 14.20
N GLY A 203 -4.92 -20.70 15.50
CA GLY A 203 -5.87 -21.09 16.54
C GLY A 203 -6.10 -22.61 16.61
N LEU A 204 -5.19 -23.39 16.01
CA LEU A 204 -5.32 -24.85 15.92
C LEU A 204 -4.69 -25.59 17.12
N GLY A 205 -4.12 -24.89 18.11
CA GLY A 205 -3.74 -25.39 19.44
C GLY A 205 -3.35 -26.89 19.49
N ASP A 206 -4.14 -27.68 20.21
CA ASP A 206 -3.96 -29.13 20.42
C ASP A 206 -4.57 -30.03 19.32
N ALA A 207 -4.97 -29.44 18.19
CA ALA A 207 -5.53 -30.21 17.08
C ALA A 207 -4.59 -31.32 16.62
N GLN A 208 -5.22 -32.45 16.27
CA GLN A 208 -4.57 -33.62 15.70
C GLN A 208 -4.69 -33.59 14.17
N SER A 209 -3.89 -34.41 13.48
CA SER A 209 -4.01 -34.60 12.03
C SER A 209 -5.41 -35.07 11.65
N GLY A 210 -5.93 -34.61 10.51
CA GLY A 210 -7.31 -34.82 10.09
C GLY A 210 -8.30 -33.83 10.71
N VAL A 211 -7.82 -32.73 11.29
CA VAL A 211 -8.69 -31.69 11.89
C VAL A 211 -9.51 -31.00 10.81
N LYS A 212 -10.81 -30.86 11.07
CA LYS A 212 -11.68 -29.97 10.30
C LYS A 212 -11.36 -28.53 10.64
N VAL A 213 -11.10 -27.75 9.61
CA VAL A 213 -10.73 -26.34 9.74
C VAL A 213 -11.94 -25.47 9.49
N ASP A 214 -12.22 -24.60 10.46
CA ASP A 214 -13.10 -23.45 10.31
C ASP A 214 -12.25 -22.27 9.80
N PHE A 215 -12.48 -21.87 8.54
CA PHE A 215 -11.75 -20.77 7.93
C PHE A 215 -12.02 -19.45 8.65
N ASP A 216 -13.22 -19.23 9.17
CA ASP A 216 -13.54 -18.01 9.90
C ASP A 216 -12.79 -17.99 11.23
N ALA A 217 -12.59 -19.15 11.88
CA ALA A 217 -11.76 -19.25 13.07
C ALA A 217 -10.29 -18.97 12.77
N ILE A 218 -9.75 -19.51 11.68
CA ILE A 218 -8.39 -19.20 11.23
C ILE A 218 -8.26 -17.71 10.91
N ALA A 219 -9.19 -17.15 10.14
CA ALA A 219 -9.16 -15.74 9.75
C ALA A 219 -9.23 -14.81 10.97
N ARG A 220 -10.05 -15.15 11.98
CA ARG A 220 -10.07 -14.44 13.27
C ARG A 220 -8.72 -14.56 14.00
N ALA A 221 -8.16 -15.76 14.07
CA ALA A 221 -6.90 -16.00 14.80
C ALA A 221 -5.70 -15.32 14.14
N ILE A 222 -5.53 -15.46 12.81
CA ILE A 222 -4.52 -14.74 12.02
C ILE A 222 -4.79 -13.24 12.07
N GLY A 223 -6.05 -12.82 12.10
CA GLY A 223 -6.48 -11.43 12.17
C GLY A 223 -5.88 -10.67 13.34
N GLU A 224 -5.47 -11.33 14.43
CA GLU A 224 -4.82 -10.71 15.58
C GLU A 224 -3.35 -10.34 15.33
N VAL A 225 -2.69 -10.93 14.32
CA VAL A 225 -1.30 -10.58 13.96
C VAL A 225 -1.24 -9.09 13.63
N ASN A 226 -0.25 -8.40 14.19
CA ASN A 226 -0.01 -7.00 13.87
C ASN A 226 0.93 -6.90 12.68
N VAL A 227 0.75 -5.89 11.85
CA VAL A 227 1.67 -5.53 10.78
C VAL A 227 2.12 -4.08 10.94
N GLU A 228 3.38 -3.86 10.64
CA GLU A 228 4.01 -2.54 10.48
C GLU A 228 4.52 -2.44 9.06
N ALA A 229 4.25 -1.31 8.41
CA ALA A 229 4.76 -0.96 7.10
C ALA A 229 5.76 0.18 7.20
N LYS A 230 6.84 0.08 6.46
CA LYS A 230 7.77 1.17 6.19
C LYS A 230 7.93 1.33 4.70
N ILE A 231 7.82 2.55 4.21
CA ILE A 231 7.91 2.86 2.78
C ILE A 231 8.95 3.96 2.62
N ARG A 232 9.83 3.78 1.65
CA ARG A 232 10.73 4.83 1.17
C ARG A 232 10.43 5.10 -0.29
N GLN A 233 10.08 6.33 -0.59
CA GLN A 233 10.01 6.84 -1.94
C GLN A 233 11.25 7.68 -2.21
N ALA A 234 11.88 7.47 -3.36
CA ALA A 234 12.93 8.33 -3.88
C ALA A 234 12.71 8.50 -5.38
N ASP A 235 12.14 9.62 -5.80
CA ASP A 235 11.88 9.91 -7.21
C ASP A 235 12.76 11.04 -7.70
N LYS A 236 13.35 10.85 -8.88
CA LYS A 236 13.91 11.93 -9.68
C LYS A 236 13.09 12.11 -10.95
N LYS A 237 12.39 13.24 -11.05
CA LYS A 237 11.56 13.58 -12.22
C LYS A 237 11.93 14.96 -12.73
N GLY A 238 12.41 15.01 -13.97
CA GLY A 238 12.94 16.22 -14.57
C GLY A 238 14.06 16.82 -13.71
N HIS A 239 13.88 18.05 -13.25
CA HIS A 239 14.80 18.77 -12.39
C HIS A 239 14.52 18.57 -10.90
N SER A 240 13.37 17.98 -10.56
CA SER A 240 12.97 17.76 -9.18
C SER A 240 13.48 16.42 -8.63
N THR A 241 13.76 16.41 -7.33
CA THR A 241 14.00 15.20 -6.55
C THR A 241 13.08 15.22 -5.35
N ILE A 242 12.28 14.17 -5.21
CA ILE A 242 11.34 13.96 -4.11
C ILE A 242 11.77 12.71 -3.37
N ARG A 243 11.98 12.82 -2.06
CA ARG A 243 12.23 11.66 -1.21
C ARG A 243 11.38 11.78 0.04
N TYR A 244 10.70 10.71 0.41
CA TYR A 244 9.98 10.66 1.67
C TYR A 244 9.98 9.26 2.26
N ASP A 245 9.87 9.22 3.58
CA ASP A 245 9.76 8.00 4.38
C ASP A 245 8.42 7.99 5.10
N LEU A 246 7.64 6.93 4.90
CA LEU A 246 6.40 6.68 5.62
C LEU A 246 6.56 5.49 6.55
N GLN A 247 5.88 5.54 7.69
CA GLN A 247 5.76 4.42 8.61
C GLN A 247 4.31 4.28 9.04
N SER A 248 3.77 3.06 9.07
CA SER A 248 2.50 2.80 9.73
C SER A 248 2.75 2.51 11.21
N PRO A 249 1.83 2.87 12.12
CA PRO A 249 1.76 2.20 13.40
C PRO A 249 1.50 0.71 13.20
N ARG A 250 1.71 -0.07 14.26
CA ARG A 250 1.29 -1.48 14.29
C ARG A 250 -0.24 -1.54 14.30
N VAL A 251 -0.82 -2.17 13.29
CA VAL A 251 -2.26 -2.41 13.16
C VAL A 251 -2.52 -3.89 12.97
N THR A 252 -3.68 -4.39 13.37
CA THR A 252 -3.99 -5.82 13.20
C THR A 252 -4.34 -6.14 11.74
N LEU A 253 -4.08 -7.37 11.31
CA LEU A 253 -4.52 -7.84 9.99
C LEU A 253 -6.04 -7.78 9.85
N SER A 254 -6.77 -8.03 10.94
CA SER A 254 -8.24 -7.87 10.96
C SER A 254 -8.64 -6.44 10.64
N GLN A 255 -8.00 -5.43 11.23
CA GLN A 255 -8.29 -4.02 10.99
C GLN A 255 -8.08 -3.65 9.52
N ILE A 256 -6.94 -4.04 8.93
CA ILE A 256 -6.66 -3.79 7.51
C ILE A 256 -7.71 -4.43 6.61
N ASN A 257 -8.19 -5.63 6.94
CA ASN A 257 -9.15 -6.37 6.12
C ASN A 257 -10.61 -5.92 6.34
N SER A 258 -10.99 -5.52 7.56
CA SER A 258 -12.37 -5.14 7.88
C SER A 258 -12.65 -3.67 7.67
N GLU A 259 -11.70 -2.80 8.04
CA GLU A 259 -11.85 -1.35 7.91
C GLU A 259 -11.24 -0.84 6.60
N GLY A 260 -10.32 -1.60 6.01
CA GLY A 260 -9.59 -1.19 4.81
C GLY A 260 -8.52 -0.13 5.09
N ASP A 261 -8.37 0.32 6.34
CA ASP A 261 -7.55 1.48 6.67
C ASP A 261 -6.13 1.06 7.06
N LEU A 262 -5.13 1.68 6.42
CA LEU A 262 -3.72 1.61 6.83
C LEU A 262 -3.21 3.06 7.03
N PRO A 263 -3.11 3.54 8.27
CA PRO A 263 -2.60 4.88 8.55
C PRO A 263 -1.10 4.93 8.25
N PHE A 264 -0.66 6.06 7.69
CA PHE A 264 0.75 6.35 7.46
C PHE A 264 1.14 7.65 8.15
N GLU A 265 2.27 7.61 8.84
CA GLU A 265 2.94 8.76 9.43
C GLU A 265 4.14 9.13 8.56
N LEU A 266 4.29 10.42 8.28
CA LEU A 266 5.47 10.93 7.58
C LEU A 266 6.64 11.02 8.55
N VAL A 267 7.68 10.23 8.31
CA VAL A 267 8.92 10.23 9.11
C VAL A 267 9.86 11.34 8.64
N GLY A 268 9.93 11.55 7.32
CA GLY A 268 10.75 12.59 6.73
C GLY A 268 10.39 12.83 5.28
N LEU A 269 10.59 14.07 4.82
CA LEU A 269 10.45 14.44 3.42
C LEU A 269 11.53 15.45 3.04
N THR A 270 12.12 15.24 1.87
CA THR A 270 12.93 16.22 1.18
C THR A 270 12.43 16.34 -0.25
N GLY A 271 11.97 17.51 -0.65
CA GLY A 271 11.69 17.83 -2.04
C GLY A 271 12.57 19.01 -2.45
N SER A 272 13.31 18.87 -3.53
CA SER A 272 14.21 19.93 -4.01
C SER A 272 14.25 20.01 -5.53
N ARG A 273 14.43 21.22 -6.04
CA ARG A 273 14.76 21.50 -7.43
C ARG A 273 16.00 22.43 -7.46
N PRO A 274 17.22 21.86 -7.59
CA PRO A 274 18.46 22.60 -7.36
C PRO A 274 18.72 23.75 -8.34
N ASP A 275 18.33 23.61 -9.61
CA ASP A 275 18.52 24.61 -10.67
C ASP A 275 17.77 25.92 -10.41
N THR A 276 16.63 25.87 -9.73
CA THR A 276 15.87 27.05 -9.29
C THR A 276 15.97 27.32 -7.79
N SER A 277 16.77 26.51 -7.07
CA SER A 277 16.89 26.53 -5.62
C SER A 277 15.53 26.44 -4.91
N GLN A 278 14.58 25.68 -5.49
CA GLN A 278 13.29 25.44 -4.83
C GLN A 278 13.38 24.27 -3.85
N GLU A 279 12.63 24.37 -2.75
CA GLU A 279 12.49 23.34 -1.73
C GLU A 279 11.04 23.20 -1.28
N ILE A 280 10.63 21.97 -0.95
CA ILE A 280 9.35 21.65 -0.31
C ILE A 280 9.53 21.60 1.20
N LYS A 281 8.64 22.29 1.93
CA LYS A 281 8.49 22.16 3.37
C LYS A 281 7.06 21.73 3.71
N ILE A 282 6.91 20.53 4.26
CA ILE A 282 5.61 20.02 4.70
C ILE A 282 5.09 20.83 5.88
N THR A 283 3.85 21.28 5.78
CA THR A 283 3.13 22.01 6.84
C THR A 283 2.00 21.18 7.43
N LYS A 284 1.46 20.21 6.68
CA LYS A 284 0.51 19.21 7.16
C LYS A 284 0.68 17.89 6.39
N PHE A 285 0.66 16.78 7.11
CA PHE A 285 0.59 15.45 6.52
C PHE A 285 -0.39 14.59 7.33
N ASP A 286 -1.61 14.48 6.84
CA ASP A 286 -2.68 13.70 7.46
C ASP A 286 -3.43 12.99 6.34
N VAL A 287 -2.90 11.86 5.89
CA VAL A 287 -3.49 11.06 4.81
C VAL A 287 -3.48 9.60 5.21
N ARG A 288 -4.55 8.89 4.90
CA ARG A 288 -4.67 7.45 5.13
C ARG A 288 -5.01 6.73 3.83
N TYR A 289 -4.46 5.53 3.67
CA TYR A 289 -4.89 4.61 2.64
C TYR A 289 -6.18 3.92 3.07
N ARG A 290 -7.13 3.75 2.14
CA ARG A 290 -8.31 2.90 2.33
C ARG A 290 -8.43 1.89 1.19
N ASN A 291 -8.64 0.61 1.53
CA ASN A 291 -8.90 -0.44 0.56
C ASN A 291 -10.39 -0.47 0.17
N THR A 292 -10.72 0.10 -0.99
CA THR A 292 -12.04 -0.02 -1.64
C THR A 292 -12.01 -0.96 -2.85
N GLY A 293 -11.03 -1.87 -2.91
CA GLY A 293 -10.74 -2.75 -4.05
C GLY A 293 -9.83 -2.10 -5.11
N LYS A 294 -9.91 -0.78 -5.29
CA LYS A 294 -8.97 -0.01 -6.13
C LYS A 294 -7.91 0.75 -5.33
N GLY A 295 -8.14 0.90 -4.02
CA GLY A 295 -7.32 1.75 -3.16
C GLY A 295 -7.62 3.23 -3.38
N ILE A 296 -7.88 3.94 -2.29
CA ILE A 296 -8.07 5.40 -2.29
C ILE A 296 -7.27 6.04 -1.17
N LEU A 297 -7.06 7.34 -1.26
CA LEU A 297 -6.55 8.15 -0.16
C LEU A 297 -7.67 8.99 0.43
N ASP A 298 -7.58 9.27 1.73
CA ASP A 298 -8.48 10.13 2.48
C ASP A 298 -7.66 11.05 3.39
N GLY A 299 -7.79 12.37 3.21
CA GLY A 299 -7.09 13.36 4.05
C GLY A 299 -6.47 14.52 3.30
N THR A 300 -5.41 15.11 3.85
CA THR A 300 -4.77 16.33 3.34
C THR A 300 -3.25 16.28 3.50
N ILE A 301 -2.55 16.67 2.43
CA ILE A 301 -1.12 17.02 2.47
C ILE A 301 -1.02 18.50 2.13
N ALA A 302 -0.41 19.31 2.99
CA ALA A 302 -0.14 20.71 2.72
C ALA A 302 1.35 21.00 2.88
N PHE A 303 1.87 21.86 2.01
CA PHE A 303 3.29 22.19 1.98
C PHE A 303 3.54 23.57 1.39
N ASP A 304 4.66 24.15 1.78
CA ASP A 304 5.19 25.37 1.18
C ASP A 304 6.27 25.00 0.17
N VAL A 305 6.31 25.72 -0.95
CA VAL A 305 7.45 25.76 -1.87
C VAL A 305 8.12 27.12 -1.72
N THR A 306 9.39 27.10 -1.36
CA THR A 306 10.22 28.30 -1.24
C THR A 306 11.35 28.27 -2.27
N GLY A 307 11.88 29.43 -2.66
CA GLY A 307 12.92 29.55 -3.68
C GLY A 307 12.41 30.10 -5.02
N GLY A 308 13.03 29.69 -6.13
CA GLY A 308 12.50 29.90 -7.49
C GLY A 308 12.31 31.35 -7.91
N ALA A 309 13.38 32.14 -8.02
CA ALA A 309 13.35 33.54 -8.47
C ALA A 309 12.27 34.43 -7.79
N GLY A 310 11.89 34.11 -6.55
CA GLY A 310 10.84 34.81 -5.79
C GLY A 310 9.43 34.27 -6.03
N PHE A 311 9.27 33.08 -6.59
CA PHE A 311 8.01 32.35 -6.76
C PHE A 311 7.82 31.38 -5.60
N SER A 312 7.41 31.91 -4.45
CA SER A 312 7.07 31.09 -3.28
C SER A 312 5.55 30.97 -3.15
N TYR A 313 5.07 29.77 -2.84
CA TYR A 313 3.66 29.46 -2.76
C TYR A 313 3.38 28.34 -1.76
N ASN A 314 2.15 28.25 -1.28
CA ASN A 314 1.60 27.12 -0.57
C ASN A 314 0.82 26.24 -1.57
N ALA A 315 0.91 24.93 -1.39
CA ALA A 315 0.10 23.95 -2.09
C ALA A 315 -0.60 23.04 -1.08
N THR A 316 -1.85 22.69 -1.39
CA THR A 316 -2.63 21.73 -0.62
C THR A 316 -3.20 20.67 -1.56
N PHE A 317 -2.93 19.41 -1.24
CA PHE A 317 -3.50 18.22 -1.85
C PHE A 317 -4.54 17.63 -0.91
N GLU A 318 -5.81 17.80 -1.23
CA GLU A 318 -6.92 17.21 -0.49
C GLU A 318 -7.37 15.93 -1.19
N TYR A 319 -7.41 14.81 -0.48
CA TYR A 319 -7.91 13.54 -0.98
C TYR A 319 -9.29 13.27 -0.40
N PRO A 320 -10.39 13.62 -1.11
CA PRO A 320 -11.74 13.44 -0.60
C PRO A 320 -12.22 12.01 -0.88
N ARG A 321 -11.50 10.99 -0.38
CA ARG A 321 -11.80 9.55 -0.59
C ARG A 321 -11.74 9.12 -2.05
N ARG A 322 -10.61 9.39 -2.71
CA ARG A 322 -10.30 8.97 -4.08
C ARG A 322 -8.79 8.91 -4.30
N ASN A 323 -8.35 8.43 -5.47
CA ASN A 323 -6.93 8.23 -5.79
C ASN A 323 -6.20 9.49 -6.30
N ALA A 324 -6.93 10.56 -6.62
CA ALA A 324 -6.40 11.83 -7.10
C ALA A 324 -6.78 12.99 -6.15
N PRO A 325 -5.87 13.91 -5.83
CA PRO A 325 -6.18 15.02 -4.94
C PRO A 325 -6.95 16.14 -5.65
N ASP A 326 -7.78 16.88 -4.93
CA ASP A 326 -8.03 18.28 -5.26
C ASP A 326 -6.75 19.07 -4.91
N VAL A 327 -6.24 19.84 -5.86
CA VAL A 327 -5.05 20.66 -5.70
C VAL A 327 -5.44 22.13 -5.66
N SER A 328 -4.96 22.83 -4.62
CA SER A 328 -5.07 24.28 -4.50
C SER A 328 -3.69 24.90 -4.30
N LEU A 329 -3.51 26.12 -4.82
CA LEU A 329 -2.26 26.87 -4.83
C LEU A 329 -2.52 28.29 -4.36
N LEU A 330 -1.65 28.82 -3.50
CA LEU A 330 -1.76 30.17 -2.94
C LEU A 330 -0.38 30.81 -2.86
N CYS A 331 -0.24 32.05 -3.34
CA CYS A 331 1.01 32.81 -3.15
C CYS A 331 1.33 33.03 -1.67
N LYS A 332 2.63 33.08 -1.38
CA LYS A 332 3.16 33.36 -0.05
C LYS A 332 3.86 34.72 0.02
#